data_AF-A0A1Q7RVT2-F1
#
_entry.id   AF-A0A1Q7RVT2-F1
#
_cell.length_a   1.000
_cell.length_b   1.000
_cell.length_c   1.000
_cell.angle_alpha   90.00
_cell.angle_beta   90.00
_cell.angle_gamma   90.00
#
_symmetry.space_group_name_H-M   'P 1'
#
loop_
_entity.id
_entity.type
_entity.pdbx_description
1 polymer ?
#
loop_
_entity_poly.entity_id
_entity_poly.type
_entity_poly.pdbx_seq_one_letter_code
_entity_poly.pdbx_strand_id
1 'polypeptide(L)'
;MKSNRLLRRGPALALVVAGTLAASILRVQAQVKGTVENFTATAVNVTGAPDPVKIDLLRWSTDAEREQVFNALSEKGEKEFLNVLSKQPTLGYVWTSESAGYSVRYAYQTVAPDGGERVVVATDKPLGSWNPQIWKGTATATANAYEFTVIELRLNRRRGTGEGKSSVFAKVTADKTAKTIILENYTGATVVLKDVKALQKAGAAAAQTGKPQGR
;
A
#
# COMPACT_ATOMS: atom_id res chain seq x y z
N MET A 1 4.71 42.09 80.53
CA MET A 1 3.95 41.08 81.31
C MET A 1 3.03 40.31 80.38
N LYS A 2 2.93 38.99 80.60
CA LYS A 2 2.05 37.97 79.98
C LYS A 2 2.43 37.45 78.58
N SER A 3 3.16 36.34 78.62
CA SER A 3 3.19 35.28 77.61
C SER A 3 1.81 34.63 77.46
N ASN A 4 1.51 34.06 76.27
CA ASN A 4 0.95 32.71 76.23
C ASN A 4 1.25 31.97 74.93
N ARG A 5 1.65 30.71 75.10
CA ARG A 5 2.05 29.72 74.09
C ARG A 5 0.84 29.04 73.47
N LEU A 6 0.95 28.54 72.23
CA LEU A 6 1.01 27.09 71.93
C LEU A 6 0.82 26.82 70.42
N LEU A 7 1.65 25.90 69.93
CA LEU A 7 1.67 25.35 68.58
C LEU A 7 0.42 24.51 68.26
N ARG A 8 0.04 24.48 66.98
CA ARG A 8 -0.38 23.21 66.36
C ARG A 8 0.00 23.15 64.87
N ARG A 9 0.70 22.08 64.52
CA ARG A 9 1.24 21.74 63.19
C ARG A 9 0.14 21.15 62.30
N GLY A 10 0.22 21.38 60.98
CA GLY A 10 -0.38 20.50 59.96
C GLY A 10 -0.66 21.21 58.62
N PRO A 11 -0.43 20.58 57.45
CA PRO A 11 0.17 21.26 56.30
C PRO A 11 -0.76 21.59 55.12
N ALA A 12 -0.16 22.33 54.19
CA ALA A 12 -0.67 22.92 52.97
C ALA A 12 -1.34 21.98 51.95
N LEU A 13 -2.27 22.55 51.16
CA LEU A 13 -2.55 22.12 49.79
C LEU A 13 -2.61 23.38 48.91
N ALA A 14 -1.52 23.68 48.22
CA ALA A 14 -1.46 24.70 47.19
C ALA A 14 -1.59 24.02 45.82
N LEU A 15 -2.66 24.36 45.10
CA LEU A 15 -2.88 23.97 43.71
C LEU A 15 -1.81 24.63 42.81
N VAL A 16 -0.91 23.83 42.26
CA VAL A 16 -0.04 24.23 41.15
C VAL A 16 -0.76 23.90 39.84
N VAL A 17 -1.03 24.94 39.04
CA VAL A 17 -1.54 24.85 37.67
C VAL A 17 -0.46 24.21 36.80
N ALA A 18 -0.65 22.97 36.38
CA ALA A 18 0.19 22.31 35.40
C ALA A 18 -0.38 22.54 33.99
N GLY A 19 0.39 23.25 33.15
CA GLY A 19 0.08 23.47 31.74
C GLY A 19 -0.01 22.15 30.99
N THR A 20 -1.13 21.93 30.30
CA THR A 20 -1.30 20.80 29.39
C THR A 20 -0.44 21.00 28.15
N LEU A 21 0.68 20.29 28.09
CA LEU A 21 1.50 20.12 26.90
C LEU A 21 0.69 19.29 25.89
N ALA A 22 0.15 19.93 24.85
CA ALA A 22 -0.45 19.23 23.71
C ALA A 22 0.67 18.60 22.87
N ALA A 23 1.11 17.40 23.25
CA ALA A 23 1.99 16.59 22.43
C ALA A 23 1.17 15.96 21.29
N SER A 24 1.17 16.60 20.13
CA SER A 24 0.66 16.07 18.87
C SER A 24 1.42 14.79 18.52
N ILE A 25 0.80 13.63 18.74
CA ILE A 25 1.38 12.33 18.38
C ILE A 25 1.24 12.18 16.86
N LEU A 26 2.20 12.69 16.09
CA LEU A 26 2.41 12.23 14.72
C LEU A 26 2.83 10.76 14.80
N ARG A 27 1.86 9.85 14.66
CA ARG A 27 2.18 8.46 14.34
C ARG A 27 2.70 8.44 12.92
N VAL A 28 4.01 8.65 12.76
CA VAL A 28 4.73 8.10 11.61
C VAL A 28 4.52 6.59 11.72
N GLN A 29 3.55 6.07 11.00
CA GLN A 29 3.43 4.63 10.83
C GLN A 29 4.68 4.23 10.04
N ALA A 30 5.69 3.76 10.77
CA ALA A 30 6.74 2.97 10.18
C ALA A 30 6.03 1.76 9.54
N GLN A 31 5.81 1.83 8.23
CA GLN A 31 5.46 0.68 7.41
C GLN A 31 6.42 -0.42 7.82
N VAL A 32 5.90 -1.60 8.22
CA VAL A 32 6.74 -2.72 8.64
C VAL A 32 7.57 -3.13 7.42
N LYS A 33 8.75 -2.52 7.29
CA LYS A 33 9.70 -2.74 6.20
C LYS A 33 10.15 -4.19 6.33
N GLY A 34 9.55 -5.08 5.53
CA GLY A 34 9.98 -6.48 5.40
C GLY A 34 8.91 -7.56 5.52
N THR A 35 7.62 -7.23 5.66
CA THR A 35 6.58 -8.27 5.70
C THR A 35 6.22 -8.76 4.30
N VAL A 36 6.20 -10.09 4.13
CA VAL A 36 5.64 -10.75 2.95
C VAL A 36 4.13 -10.58 2.97
N GLU A 37 3.57 -9.97 1.92
CA GLU A 37 2.13 -9.73 1.76
C GLU A 37 1.62 -10.43 0.51
N ASN A 38 0.43 -11.02 0.60
CA ASN A 38 -0.17 -11.74 -0.52
C ASN A 38 -1.54 -11.12 -0.78
N PHE A 39 -1.81 -10.72 -2.02
CA PHE A 39 -3.13 -10.27 -2.43
C PHE A 39 -3.73 -11.28 -3.39
N THR A 40 -5.02 -11.55 -3.27
CA THR A 40 -5.76 -12.37 -4.21
C THR A 40 -6.91 -11.56 -4.79
N ALA A 41 -7.24 -11.80 -6.05
CA ALA A 41 -8.35 -11.16 -6.74
C ALA A 41 -8.82 -12.02 -7.92
N THR A 42 -9.90 -11.60 -8.57
CA THR A 42 -10.33 -12.15 -9.87
C THR A 42 -10.33 -11.05 -10.91
N ALA A 43 -9.62 -11.26 -12.01
CA ALA A 43 -9.61 -10.34 -13.13
C ALA A 43 -10.95 -10.35 -13.86
N VAL A 44 -11.40 -9.16 -14.27
CA VAL A 44 -12.62 -8.90 -15.04
C VAL A 44 -12.33 -7.84 -16.10
N ASN A 45 -13.20 -7.73 -17.09
CA ASN A 45 -13.11 -6.73 -18.17
C ASN A 45 -11.83 -6.82 -19.03
N VAL A 46 -11.19 -7.98 -19.03
CA VAL A 46 -10.06 -8.30 -19.91
C VAL A 46 -10.31 -9.65 -20.61
N THR A 47 -9.65 -9.90 -21.73
CA THR A 47 -9.70 -11.22 -22.38
C THR A 47 -9.08 -12.29 -21.48
N GLY A 48 -9.65 -13.50 -21.49
CA GLY A 48 -9.29 -14.57 -20.56
C GLY A 48 -9.95 -14.45 -19.18
N ALA A 49 -10.70 -13.39 -18.89
CA ALA A 49 -11.48 -13.29 -17.67
C ALA A 49 -12.68 -14.29 -17.67
N PRO A 50 -13.11 -14.81 -16.49
CA PRO A 50 -12.50 -14.57 -15.19
C PRO A 50 -11.14 -15.29 -15.05
N ASP A 51 -10.13 -14.57 -14.55
CA ASP A 51 -8.78 -15.10 -14.36
C ASP A 51 -8.33 -14.87 -12.91
N PRO A 52 -7.95 -15.91 -12.14
CA PRO A 52 -7.43 -15.74 -10.79
C PRO A 52 -6.11 -14.97 -10.82
N VAL A 53 -6.03 -13.90 -10.02
CA VAL A 53 -4.81 -13.10 -9.87
C VAL A 53 -4.29 -13.22 -8.45
N LYS A 54 -2.99 -13.46 -8.32
CA LYS A 54 -2.28 -13.44 -7.04
C LYS A 54 -1.08 -12.50 -7.13
N ILE A 55 -0.92 -11.64 -6.14
CA ILE A 55 0.23 -10.75 -6.01
C ILE A 55 1.00 -11.20 -4.77
N ASP A 56 2.13 -11.85 -4.98
CA ASP A 56 3.03 -12.27 -3.90
C ASP A 56 4.12 -11.21 -3.74
N LEU A 57 3.99 -10.37 -2.73
CA LEU A 57 4.95 -9.32 -2.43
C LEU A 57 5.95 -9.81 -1.36
N LEU A 58 7.23 -9.84 -1.70
CA LEU A 58 8.32 -10.23 -0.80
C LEU A 58 8.74 -9.08 0.10
N ARG A 59 8.71 -7.85 -0.42
CA ARG A 59 8.96 -6.62 0.34
C ARG A 59 8.35 -5.41 -0.36
N TRP A 60 8.19 -4.33 0.40
CA TRP A 60 7.83 -3.02 -0.14
C TRP A 60 9.02 -2.27 -0.74
N SER A 61 8.76 -1.29 -1.62
CA SER A 61 9.78 -0.36 -2.10
C SER A 61 10.32 0.50 -0.96
N THR A 62 11.63 0.65 -0.90
CA THR A 62 12.29 1.62 -0.01
C THR A 62 11.98 3.06 -0.44
N ASP A 63 12.21 4.02 0.45
CA ASP A 63 11.91 5.43 0.16
C ASP A 63 12.70 5.94 -1.05
N ALA A 64 13.98 5.57 -1.17
CA ALA A 64 14.83 5.92 -2.31
C ALA A 64 14.35 5.27 -3.62
N GLU A 65 13.96 3.99 -3.60
CA GLU A 65 13.40 3.30 -4.78
C GLU A 65 12.11 3.99 -5.24
N ARG A 66 11.24 4.41 -4.30
CA ARG A 66 10.01 5.12 -4.63
C ARG A 66 10.28 6.50 -5.24
N GLU A 67 11.19 7.26 -4.65
CA GLU A 67 11.55 8.59 -5.16
C GLU A 67 12.13 8.52 -6.56
N GLN A 68 12.99 7.54 -6.87
CA GLN A 68 13.52 7.34 -8.21
C GLN A 68 12.41 7.08 -9.24
N VAL A 69 11.50 6.17 -8.94
CA VAL A 69 10.38 5.81 -9.83
C VAL A 69 9.39 6.98 -9.97
N PHE A 70 9.09 7.69 -8.88
CA PHE A 70 8.23 8.86 -8.89
C PHE A 70 8.82 10.00 -9.74
N ASN A 71 10.08 10.38 -9.50
CA ASN A 71 10.75 11.46 -10.22
C ASN A 71 10.85 11.15 -11.72
N ALA A 72 11.15 9.90 -12.08
CA ALA A 72 11.18 9.44 -13.47
C ALA A 72 9.86 9.72 -14.20
N LEU A 73 8.73 9.38 -13.58
CA LEU A 73 7.41 9.65 -14.17
C LEU A 73 7.08 11.15 -14.16
N SER A 74 7.28 11.84 -13.03
CA SER A 74 6.81 13.22 -12.84
C SER A 74 7.60 14.25 -13.63
N GLU A 75 8.87 13.97 -13.94
CA GLU A 75 9.77 14.91 -14.61
C GLU A 75 10.03 14.54 -16.08
N LYS A 76 10.09 13.25 -16.39
CA LYS A 76 10.59 12.75 -17.68
C LYS A 76 9.59 11.87 -18.45
N GLY A 77 8.46 11.53 -17.84
CA GLY A 77 7.36 10.81 -18.49
C GLY A 77 7.56 9.29 -18.60
N GLU A 78 6.67 8.66 -19.36
CA GLU A 78 6.43 7.22 -19.33
C GLU A 78 7.62 6.37 -19.79
N LYS A 79 8.38 6.84 -20.79
CA LYS A 79 9.56 6.13 -21.30
C LYS A 79 10.66 6.04 -20.24
N GLU A 80 10.94 7.15 -19.56
CA GLU A 80 11.92 7.13 -18.47
C GLU A 80 11.38 6.35 -17.27
N PHE A 81 10.09 6.48 -16.96
CA PHE A 81 9.46 5.68 -15.92
C PHE A 81 9.72 4.18 -16.13
N LEU A 82 9.50 3.64 -17.34
CA LEU A 82 9.81 2.24 -17.64
C LEU A 82 11.31 1.92 -17.55
N ASN A 83 12.17 2.80 -18.07
CA ASN A 83 13.62 2.64 -17.99
C ASN A 83 14.13 2.56 -16.54
N VAL A 84 13.56 3.35 -15.63
CA VAL A 84 13.90 3.33 -14.21
C VAL A 84 13.23 2.15 -13.50
N LEU A 85 11.96 1.88 -13.78
CA LEU A 85 11.20 0.77 -13.19
C LEU A 85 11.85 -0.58 -13.48
N SER A 86 12.25 -0.84 -14.73
CA SER A 86 12.89 -2.10 -15.14
C SER A 86 14.24 -2.38 -14.46
N LYS A 87 14.89 -1.34 -13.93
CA LYS A 87 16.15 -1.45 -13.19
C LYS A 87 15.96 -1.64 -11.69
N GLN A 88 14.74 -1.47 -11.18
CA GLN A 88 14.46 -1.69 -9.77
C GLN A 88 14.62 -3.18 -9.42
N PRO A 89 14.96 -3.50 -8.15
CA PRO A 89 14.97 -4.88 -7.70
C PRO A 89 13.59 -5.54 -7.85
N THR A 90 13.55 -6.86 -8.02
CA THR A 90 12.29 -7.60 -7.95
C THR A 90 11.79 -7.62 -6.50
N LEU A 91 10.59 -7.10 -6.29
CA LEU A 91 9.93 -6.97 -4.99
C LEU A 91 8.91 -8.08 -4.73
N GLY A 92 8.58 -8.85 -5.76
CA GLY A 92 7.54 -9.85 -5.74
C GLY A 92 7.10 -10.23 -7.15
N TYR A 93 5.96 -10.91 -7.26
CA TYR A 93 5.41 -11.35 -8.53
C TYR A 93 3.90 -11.18 -8.60
N VAL A 94 3.40 -10.79 -9.77
CA VAL A 94 1.99 -10.96 -10.14
C VAL A 94 1.87 -12.28 -10.90
N TRP A 95 0.98 -13.14 -10.43
CA TRP A 95 0.62 -14.40 -11.05
C TRP A 95 -0.79 -14.29 -11.63
N THR A 96 -0.93 -14.75 -12.86
CA THR A 96 -2.19 -14.90 -13.60
C THR A 96 -2.32 -16.38 -14.00
N SER A 97 -3.33 -16.72 -14.81
CA SER A 97 -3.40 -18.04 -15.47
C SER A 97 -2.23 -18.36 -16.42
N GLU A 98 -1.33 -17.41 -16.70
CA GLU A 98 -0.14 -17.63 -17.52
C GLU A 98 0.91 -18.49 -16.82
N SER A 99 1.78 -19.12 -17.62
CA SER A 99 2.84 -19.99 -17.12
C SER A 99 3.96 -19.27 -16.38
N ALA A 100 4.14 -17.97 -16.61
CA ALA A 100 5.20 -17.16 -16.02
C ALA A 100 4.63 -15.96 -15.25
N GLY A 101 5.18 -15.74 -14.04
CA GLY A 101 4.86 -14.59 -13.22
C GLY A 101 5.54 -13.30 -13.73
N TYR A 102 4.94 -12.17 -13.41
CA TYR A 102 5.43 -10.84 -13.75
C TYR A 102 6.16 -10.22 -12.58
N SER A 103 7.40 -9.78 -12.78
CA SER A 103 8.19 -9.16 -11.71
C SER A 103 7.55 -7.86 -11.25
N VAL A 104 7.22 -7.76 -9.97
CA VAL A 104 6.86 -6.50 -9.33
C VAL A 104 8.14 -5.73 -9.07
N ARG A 105 8.25 -4.53 -9.62
CA ARG A 105 9.42 -3.64 -9.57
C ARG A 105 9.21 -2.40 -8.70
N TYR A 106 7.94 -2.11 -8.40
CA TYR A 106 7.53 -1.05 -7.50
C TYR A 106 6.35 -1.54 -6.68
N ALA A 107 6.36 -1.26 -5.38
CA ALA A 107 5.26 -1.59 -4.48
C ALA A 107 5.19 -0.55 -3.38
N TYR A 108 4.04 0.09 -3.22
CA TYR A 108 3.82 1.07 -2.16
C TYR A 108 2.42 0.97 -1.58
N GLN A 109 2.32 1.17 -0.28
CA GLN A 109 1.08 1.13 0.47
C GLN A 109 0.87 2.48 1.15
N THR A 110 -0.35 2.99 1.08
CA THR A 110 -0.77 4.18 1.82
C THR A 110 -2.09 3.90 2.51
N VAL A 111 -2.33 4.62 3.60
CA VAL A 111 -3.62 4.63 4.28
C VAL A 111 -4.42 5.80 3.72
N ALA A 112 -5.59 5.51 3.18
CA ALA A 112 -6.52 6.52 2.70
C ALA A 112 -7.14 7.30 3.89
N PRO A 113 -7.61 8.54 3.69
CA PRO A 113 -8.17 9.35 4.78
C PRO A 113 -9.34 8.70 5.53
N ASP A 114 -10.08 7.81 4.87
CA ASP A 114 -11.18 7.03 5.45
C ASP A 114 -10.73 5.78 6.23
N GLY A 115 -9.41 5.56 6.34
CA GLY A 115 -8.81 4.38 6.94
C GLY A 115 -8.77 3.15 6.02
N GLY A 116 -9.14 3.31 4.74
CA GLY A 116 -8.92 2.33 3.70
C GLY A 116 -7.44 2.13 3.40
N GLU A 117 -7.10 1.03 2.75
CA GLU A 117 -5.75 0.73 2.33
C GLU A 117 -5.64 0.87 0.81
N ARG A 118 -4.63 1.60 0.37
CA ARG A 118 -4.31 1.76 -1.05
C ARG A 118 -2.95 1.13 -1.31
N VAL A 119 -2.93 0.14 -2.18
CA VAL A 119 -1.71 -0.55 -2.59
C VAL A 119 -1.49 -0.28 -4.07
N VAL A 120 -0.31 0.20 -4.42
CA VAL A 120 0.11 0.39 -5.81
C VAL A 120 1.28 -0.52 -6.08
N VAL A 121 1.15 -1.39 -7.08
CA VAL A 121 2.24 -2.22 -7.59
C VAL A 121 2.46 -1.96 -9.07
N ALA A 122 3.70 -2.11 -9.54
CA ALA A 122 4.02 -2.00 -10.96
C ALA A 122 4.95 -3.11 -11.43
N THR A 123 4.71 -3.60 -12.64
CA THR A 123 5.53 -4.58 -13.36
C THR A 123 6.24 -3.91 -14.53
N ASP A 124 7.43 -4.39 -14.89
CA ASP A 124 8.21 -3.91 -16.05
C ASP A 124 7.81 -4.55 -17.39
N LYS A 125 6.69 -5.28 -17.39
CA LYS A 125 6.07 -5.88 -18.56
C LYS A 125 4.56 -5.76 -18.47
N PRO A 126 3.85 -5.66 -19.62
CA PRO A 126 2.40 -5.69 -19.60
C PRO A 126 1.89 -7.09 -19.24
N LEU A 127 0.85 -7.19 -18.42
CA LEU A 127 0.13 -8.46 -18.24
C LEU A 127 -0.41 -8.97 -19.59
N GLY A 128 -0.38 -10.28 -19.82
CA GLY A 128 -0.61 -10.89 -21.14
C GLY A 128 0.56 -10.78 -22.12
N SER A 129 1.77 -10.38 -21.69
CA SER A 129 2.93 -10.35 -22.60
C SER A 129 3.43 -11.75 -22.98
N TRP A 130 3.14 -12.78 -22.16
CA TRP A 130 3.52 -14.16 -22.45
C TRP A 130 2.49 -14.85 -23.36
N ASN A 131 1.23 -14.43 -23.28
CA ASN A 131 0.18 -14.86 -24.19
C ASN A 131 -0.64 -13.66 -24.74
N PRO A 132 -0.46 -13.28 -26.02
CA PRO A 132 -1.10 -12.09 -26.58
C PRO A 132 -2.62 -12.19 -26.70
N GLN A 133 -3.23 -13.36 -26.48
CA GLN A 133 -4.69 -13.56 -26.57
C GLN A 133 -5.43 -13.17 -25.28
N ILE A 134 -4.73 -13.08 -24.15
CA ILE A 134 -5.33 -12.74 -22.85
C ILE A 134 -4.90 -11.35 -22.39
N TRP A 135 -5.55 -10.84 -21.35
CA TRP A 135 -5.22 -9.56 -20.71
C TRP A 135 -5.29 -8.35 -21.64
N LYS A 136 -6.10 -8.42 -22.71
CA LYS A 136 -6.50 -7.26 -23.54
C LYS A 136 -7.79 -6.67 -23.00
N GLY A 137 -7.92 -5.34 -23.01
CA GLY A 137 -9.13 -4.69 -22.52
C GLY A 137 -10.37 -5.07 -23.33
N THR A 138 -11.46 -5.47 -22.65
CA THR A 138 -12.75 -5.82 -23.28
C THR A 138 -13.89 -4.88 -22.90
N ALA A 139 -13.63 -3.91 -22.03
CA ALA A 139 -14.61 -2.88 -21.69
C ALA A 139 -14.76 -1.83 -22.80
N THR A 140 -15.83 -1.04 -22.71
CA THR A 140 -16.11 0.08 -23.62
C THR A 140 -15.03 1.17 -23.57
N ALA A 141 -14.29 1.27 -22.45
CA ALA A 141 -13.17 2.20 -22.31
C ALA A 141 -11.98 1.76 -23.19
N THR A 142 -11.37 2.71 -23.88
CA THR A 142 -10.16 2.46 -24.68
C THR A 142 -9.02 1.96 -23.80
N ALA A 143 -8.43 0.82 -24.19
CA ALA A 143 -7.30 0.26 -23.47
C ALA A 143 -5.99 1.02 -23.79
N ASN A 144 -5.14 1.24 -22.79
CA ASN A 144 -3.82 1.81 -22.99
C ASN A 144 -2.83 0.76 -23.48
N ALA A 145 -1.88 1.18 -24.31
CA ALA A 145 -0.82 0.33 -24.86
C ALA A 145 0.51 0.52 -24.13
N TYR A 146 0.51 0.41 -22.80
CA TYR A 146 1.73 0.50 -22.01
C TYR A 146 2.60 -0.76 -22.15
N GLU A 147 3.92 -0.57 -22.17
CA GLU A 147 4.91 -1.66 -22.10
C GLU A 147 5.19 -2.10 -20.64
N PHE A 148 4.32 -1.71 -19.71
CA PHE A 148 4.34 -2.05 -18.29
C PHE A 148 2.91 -2.20 -17.78
N THR A 149 2.73 -2.65 -16.54
CA THR A 149 1.42 -2.59 -15.88
C THR A 149 1.54 -1.96 -14.51
N VAL A 150 0.65 -1.02 -14.19
CA VAL A 150 0.43 -0.51 -12.84
C VAL A 150 -0.92 -1.00 -12.37
N ILE A 151 -0.97 -1.57 -11.17
CA ILE A 151 -2.20 -2.00 -10.50
C ILE A 151 -2.34 -1.15 -9.24
N GLU A 152 -3.50 -0.51 -9.08
CA GLU A 152 -3.88 0.17 -7.85
C GLU A 152 -5.07 -0.57 -7.21
N LEU A 153 -4.82 -1.15 -6.03
CA LEU A 153 -5.81 -1.80 -5.19
C LEU A 153 -6.33 -0.81 -4.16
N ARG A 154 -7.63 -0.83 -3.92
CA ARG A 154 -8.28 -0.16 -2.80
C ARG A 154 -9.02 -1.18 -1.96
N LEU A 155 -8.55 -1.38 -0.73
CA LEU A 155 -9.11 -2.33 0.21
C LEU A 155 -9.83 -1.60 1.33
N ASN A 156 -11.00 -2.12 1.69
CA ASN A 156 -11.68 -1.71 2.90
C ASN A 156 -11.21 -2.59 4.06
N ARG A 157 -10.39 -2.03 4.96
CA ARG A 157 -9.80 -2.77 6.09
C ARG A 157 -10.85 -3.36 7.05
N ARG A 158 -12.06 -2.79 7.12
CA ARG A 158 -13.15 -3.30 7.96
C ARG A 158 -13.86 -4.49 7.33
N ARG A 159 -13.98 -4.52 5.99
CA ARG A 159 -14.68 -5.58 5.25
C ARG A 159 -13.76 -6.69 4.78
N GLY A 160 -12.44 -6.46 4.79
CA GLY A 160 -11.45 -7.43 4.32
C GLY A 160 -11.50 -7.67 2.80
N THR A 161 -12.23 -6.82 2.07
CA THR A 161 -12.41 -6.91 0.61
C THR A 161 -12.22 -5.56 -0.06
N GLY A 162 -11.95 -5.58 -1.36
CA GLY A 162 -11.72 -4.38 -2.15
C GLY A 162 -11.84 -4.62 -3.65
N GLU A 163 -11.40 -3.61 -4.40
CA GLU A 163 -11.29 -3.66 -5.86
C GLU A 163 -9.90 -3.21 -6.29
N GLY A 164 -9.55 -3.53 -7.53
CA GLY A 164 -8.32 -3.09 -8.16
C GLY A 164 -8.58 -2.60 -9.57
N LYS A 165 -7.86 -1.55 -9.94
CA LYS A 165 -7.86 -0.99 -11.28
C LYS A 165 -6.44 -1.08 -11.83
N SER A 166 -6.32 -1.02 -13.14
CA SER A 166 -5.06 -1.22 -13.82
C SER A 166 -4.83 -0.15 -14.88
N SER A 167 -3.55 0.06 -15.19
CA SER A 167 -3.11 0.90 -16.30
C SER A 167 -3.64 0.46 -17.66
N VAL A 168 -4.23 -0.75 -17.76
CA VAL A 168 -5.00 -1.19 -18.93
C VAL A 168 -6.11 -0.19 -19.29
N PHE A 169 -6.82 0.38 -18.32
CA PHE A 169 -7.94 1.31 -18.56
C PHE A 169 -7.79 2.69 -17.93
N ALA A 170 -6.66 2.97 -17.28
CA ALA A 170 -6.39 4.25 -16.65
C ALA A 170 -4.97 4.72 -16.95
N LYS A 171 -4.82 6.01 -17.21
CA LYS A 171 -3.49 6.60 -17.40
C LYS A 171 -2.69 6.53 -16.11
N VAL A 172 -1.40 6.27 -16.20
CA VAL A 172 -0.50 6.35 -15.03
C VAL A 172 -0.03 7.79 -14.86
N THR A 173 -0.17 8.33 -13.66
CA THR A 173 0.25 9.70 -13.33
C THR A 173 0.94 9.76 -11.97
N ALA A 174 1.60 10.88 -11.68
CA ALA A 174 2.32 11.11 -10.44
C ALA A 174 1.48 12.00 -9.50
N ASP A 175 1.22 11.50 -8.30
CA ASP A 175 0.67 12.29 -7.20
C ASP A 175 1.83 13.02 -6.49
N LYS A 176 1.96 14.32 -6.78
CA LYS A 176 3.03 15.16 -6.23
C LYS A 176 2.89 15.41 -4.72
N THR A 177 1.66 15.34 -4.20
CA THR A 177 1.39 15.54 -2.78
C THR A 177 1.78 14.31 -1.98
N ALA A 178 1.38 13.13 -2.45
CA ALA A 178 1.72 11.85 -1.82
C ALA A 178 3.10 11.31 -2.25
N LYS A 179 3.78 11.97 -3.18
CA LYS A 179 5.06 11.55 -3.80
C LYS A 179 5.03 10.08 -4.24
N THR A 180 4.00 9.74 -5.02
CA THR A 180 3.77 8.37 -5.49
C THR A 180 3.18 8.32 -6.89
N ILE A 181 3.21 7.15 -7.52
CA ILE A 181 2.52 6.91 -8.79
C ILE A 181 1.10 6.41 -8.52
N ILE A 182 0.16 6.79 -9.38
CA ILE A 182 -1.27 6.50 -9.23
C ILE A 182 -1.93 6.25 -10.59
N LEU A 183 -3.16 5.74 -10.57
CA LEU A 183 -4.03 5.75 -11.74
C LEU A 183 -4.89 7.02 -11.77
N GLU A 184 -4.88 7.72 -12.90
CA GLU A 184 -5.70 8.91 -13.14
C GLU A 184 -7.19 8.56 -13.09
N ASN A 185 -7.99 9.45 -12.49
CA ASN A 185 -9.44 9.29 -12.34
C ASN A 185 -9.84 7.88 -11.84
N TYR A 186 -9.16 7.40 -10.78
CA TYR A 186 -9.40 6.05 -10.27
C TYR A 186 -10.90 5.76 -10.07
N THR A 187 -11.66 6.68 -9.48
CA THR A 187 -13.10 6.48 -9.20
C THR A 187 -13.89 6.13 -10.48
N GLY A 188 -13.62 6.81 -11.59
CA GLY A 188 -14.29 6.57 -12.87
C GLY A 188 -13.69 5.47 -13.75
N ALA A 189 -12.47 5.01 -13.43
CA ALA A 189 -11.80 3.98 -14.23
C ALA A 189 -12.48 2.59 -14.10
N THR A 190 -12.35 1.77 -15.15
CA THR A 190 -12.87 0.40 -15.19
C THR A 190 -12.22 -0.48 -14.11
N VAL A 191 -13.05 -1.20 -13.35
CA VAL A 191 -12.57 -2.24 -12.42
C VAL A 191 -11.94 -3.38 -13.23
N VAL A 192 -10.71 -3.75 -12.89
CA VAL A 192 -9.98 -4.86 -13.54
C VAL A 192 -9.84 -6.03 -12.59
N LEU A 193 -9.81 -5.80 -11.29
CA LEU A 193 -9.70 -6.82 -10.26
C LEU A 193 -10.86 -6.65 -9.28
N LYS A 194 -11.73 -7.66 -9.18
CA LYS A 194 -12.78 -7.71 -8.15
C LYS A 194 -12.38 -8.66 -7.03
N ASP A 195 -13.12 -8.57 -5.92
CA ASP A 195 -12.96 -9.45 -4.75
C ASP A 195 -11.54 -9.46 -4.20
N VAL A 196 -10.88 -8.29 -4.23
CA VAL A 196 -9.49 -8.15 -3.77
C VAL A 196 -9.41 -8.41 -2.27
N LYS A 197 -8.52 -9.30 -1.85
CA LYS A 197 -8.29 -9.65 -0.43
C LYS A 197 -6.80 -9.61 -0.13
N ALA A 198 -6.44 -9.04 1.03
CA ALA A 198 -5.10 -9.15 1.59
C ALA A 198 -5.04 -10.37 2.52
N LEU A 199 -4.13 -11.29 2.22
CA LEU A 199 -3.78 -12.43 3.06
C LEU A 199 -2.42 -12.13 3.70
N GLN A 200 -2.46 -11.70 4.97
CA GLN A 200 -1.24 -11.67 5.76
C GLN A 200 -0.83 -13.12 6.07
N LYS A 201 0.42 -13.48 5.79
CA LYS A 201 0.97 -14.72 6.37
C LYS A 201 1.01 -14.52 7.88
N ALA A 202 0.37 -15.43 8.63
CA ALA A 202 0.46 -15.50 10.07
C ALA A 202 1.94 -15.71 10.46
N GLY A 203 2.64 -14.62 10.76
CA GLY A 203 4.08 -14.64 10.95
C GLY A 203 4.57 -13.39 11.69
N ALA A 204 3.95 -13.08 12.82
CA ALA A 204 4.47 -12.17 13.84
C ALA A 204 3.68 -12.21 15.17
N ALA A 205 2.41 -12.65 15.16
CA ALA A 205 1.56 -12.59 16.36
C ALA A 205 1.68 -13.80 17.32
N ALA A 206 2.40 -14.86 16.96
CA ALA A 206 2.48 -16.08 17.77
C ALA A 206 3.63 -16.08 18.81
N ALA A 207 4.42 -15.01 18.93
CA ALA A 207 5.61 -14.99 19.81
C ALA A 207 5.41 -14.26 21.16
N GLN A 208 4.19 -13.83 21.52
CA GLN A 208 3.94 -13.13 22.81
C GLN A 208 2.88 -13.75 23.72
N THR A 209 2.39 -14.95 23.43
CA THR A 209 1.44 -15.63 24.32
C THR A 209 1.98 -16.97 24.79
N GLY A 210 2.58 -16.96 25.99
CA GLY A 210 2.61 -18.14 26.85
C GLY A 210 4.00 -18.69 27.21
N LYS A 211 4.69 -18.02 28.13
CA LYS A 211 5.52 -18.75 29.10
C LYS A 211 4.90 -18.52 30.48
N PRO A 212 4.16 -19.50 31.06
CA PRO A 212 3.77 -19.39 32.46
C PRO A 212 4.99 -19.67 33.33
N GLN A 213 5.22 -18.75 34.27
CA GLN A 213 6.09 -18.96 35.42
C GLN A 213 5.56 -20.14 36.26
N GLY A 214 6.49 -20.92 36.82
CA GLY A 214 6.28 -21.63 38.08
C GLY A 214 6.04 -23.15 37.98
N ARG A 215 7.05 -23.92 38.37
CA ARG A 215 7.07 -24.60 39.67
C ARG A 215 8.50 -24.74 40.16
#